data_AF-D6V0J2-F1
#
_entry.id   AF-D6V0J2-F1
#
_cell.length_a   1.000
_cell.length_b   1.000
_cell.length_c   1.000
_cell.angle_alpha   90.00
_cell.angle_beta   90.00
_cell.angle_gamma   90.00
#
_symmetry.space_group_name_H-M   'P 1'
#
loop_
_entity.id
_entity.type
_entity.pdbx_description
1 polymer ?
#
loop_
_entity_poly.entity_id
_entity_poly.type
_entity_poly.pdbx_seq_one_letter_code
_entity_poly.pdbx_strand_id
1 'polypeptide(L)' 'MRKARHIDISTRLEATKRLGLLEDYRVDWDKPLGAPRVTVCGRPSYPAQITKNYIADLLAELVPAREIVVTRPSRA' A
#
# COMPACT_ATOMS: atom_id res chain seq x y z
N MET A 1 -10.99 2.38 -17.26
CA MET A 1 -9.70 1.83 -16.77
C MET A 1 -9.49 1.89 -15.24
N ARG A 2 -10.45 2.38 -14.43
CA ARG A 2 -10.31 2.51 -12.96
C ARG A 2 -10.35 1.18 -12.19
N LYS A 3 -11.25 0.26 -12.57
CA LYS A 3 -11.37 -1.06 -11.94
C LYS A 3 -10.11 -1.92 -12.10
N ALA A 4 -9.50 -1.90 -13.29
CA ALA A 4 -8.28 -2.66 -13.55
C ALA A 4 -7.15 -2.23 -12.58
N ARG A 5 -6.83 -0.94 -12.53
CA ARG A 5 -5.80 -0.41 -11.62
C ARG A 5 -6.07 -0.71 -10.15
N HIS A 6 -7.33 -0.64 -9.71
CA HIS A 6 -7.69 -0.99 -8.34
C HIS A 6 -7.43 -2.47 -8.04
N ILE A 7 -7.82 -3.36 -8.96
CA ILE A 7 -7.58 -4.80 -8.84
C ILE A 7 -6.07 -5.08 -8.81
N ASP A 8 -5.28 -4.42 -9.66
CA ASP A 8 -3.82 -4.59 -9.70
C ASP A 8 -3.13 -4.14 -8.40
N ILE A 9 -3.50 -2.98 -7.84
CA ILE A 9 -2.93 -2.47 -6.57
C ILE A 9 -3.27 -3.41 -5.43
N SER A 10 -4.56 -3.75 -5.25
CA SER A 10 -4.99 -4.66 -4.18
C SER A 10 -4.33 -6.03 -4.33
N THR A 11 -4.18 -6.54 -5.55
CA THR A 11 -3.51 -7.83 -5.80
C THR A 11 -2.04 -7.79 -5.38
N ARG A 12 -1.30 -6.73 -5.74
CA ARG A 12 0.12 -6.58 -5.33
C ARG A 12 0.24 -6.44 -3.81
N LEU A 13 -0.60 -5.64 -3.17
CA LEU A 13 -0.59 -5.46 -1.70
C LEU A 13 -0.98 -6.75 -0.96
N GLU A 14 -1.96 -7.49 -1.47
CA GLU A 14 -2.39 -8.77 -0.91
C GLU A 14 -1.27 -9.81 -1.01
N ALA A 15 -0.54 -9.85 -2.13
CA ALA A 15 0.65 -10.69 -2.26
C ALA A 15 1.71 -10.32 -1.20
N THR A 16 1.98 -9.03 -1.00
CA THR A 16 2.89 -8.54 0.04
C THR A 16 2.45 -8.91 1.46
N LYS A 17 1.14 -8.85 1.74
CA LYS A 17 0.54 -9.31 3.01
C LYS A 17 0.75 -10.82 3.20
N ARG A 18 0.51 -11.64 2.17
CA ARG A 18 0.74 -13.09 2.21
C ARG A 18 2.20 -13.47 2.43
N LEU A 19 3.14 -12.67 1.94
CA LEU A 19 4.58 -12.82 2.22
C LEU A 19 4.96 -12.41 3.65
N GLY A 20 4.03 -11.87 4.44
CA GLY A 20 4.24 -11.50 5.83
C GLY A 20 4.99 -10.18 6.03
N LEU A 21 5.11 -9.34 4.99
CA LEU A 21 5.73 -8.01 5.09
C LEU A 21 4.76 -6.96 5.65
N LEU A 22 3.48 -7.11 5.35
CA LEU A 22 2.37 -6.30 5.86
C LEU A 22 1.43 -7.15 6.72
N GLU A 23 0.78 -6.53 7.68
CA GLU A 23 -0.34 -7.17 8.39
C GLU A 23 -1.68 -6.85 7.74
N ASP A 24 -1.84 -5.60 7.30
CA ASP A 24 -3.06 -5.16 6.65
C ASP A 24 -2.80 -3.98 5.72
N TYR A 25 -3.77 -3.66 4.87
CA TYR A 25 -3.70 -2.51 3.99
C TYR A 25 -5.09 -1.97 3.65
N ARG A 26 -5.13 -0.70 3.30
CA ARG A 26 -6.31 0.01 2.84
C ARG A 26 -5.95 0.92 1.67
N VAL A 27 -6.81 0.95 0.66
CA VAL A 27 -6.65 1.81 -0.51
C VAL A 27 -7.87 2.72 -0.60
N ASP A 28 -7.66 4.02 -0.41
CA ASP A 28 -8.70 5.04 -0.52
C ASP A 28 -8.45 5.92 -1.75
N TRP A 29 -9.52 6.39 -2.38
CA TRP A 29 -9.47 7.32 -3.50
C TRP A 29 -10.29 8.56 -3.14
N ASP A 30 -9.61 9.63 -2.72
CA ASP A 30 -10.26 10.87 -2.30
C ASP A 30 -11.05 11.54 -3.44
N LYS A 31 -10.53 11.44 -4.67
CA LYS A 31 -11.16 11.99 -5.89
C LYS A 31 -11.24 10.95 -7.00
N PRO A 32 -12.26 11.00 -7.88
CA PRO A 32 -12.43 10.05 -9.00
C PRO A 32 -11.23 10.00 -9.98
N LEU A 33 -10.48 11.10 -10.08
CA LEU A 33 -9.29 11.27 -10.91
C LEU A 33 -8.03 11.57 -10.08
N GLY A 34 -8.12 11.46 -8.75
CA GLY A 34 -7.01 11.76 -7.84
C GLY A 34 -6.05 10.59 -7.67
N ALA A 35 -4.87 10.89 -7.12
CA ALA A 35 -3.94 9.88 -6.64
C ALA A 35 -4.59 9.03 -5.53
N PRO A 36 -4.44 7.69 -5.56
CA PRO A 36 -4.87 6.86 -4.44
C PRO A 36 -4.01 7.13 -3.22
N ARG A 37 -4.65 7.03 -2.06
CA ARG A 37 -4.00 6.97 -0.76
C ARG A 37 -3.93 5.51 -0.33
N VAL A 38 -2.72 4.99 -0.25
CA VAL A 38 -2.43 3.62 0.17
C VAL A 38 -1.94 3.68 1.61
N THR A 39 -2.75 3.15 2.52
CA THR A 39 -2.38 2.98 3.93
C THR A 39 -1.98 1.53 4.13
N VAL A 40 -0.76 1.28 4.61
CA VAL A 40 -0.29 -0.07 4.92
C VAL A 40 0.04 -0.18 6.40
N CYS A 41 -0.40 -1.27 7.01
CA CYS A 41 -0.01 -1.64 8.37
C CYS A 41 1.26 -2.48 8.29
N GLY A 42 2.40 -1.84 8.54
CA GLY A 42 3.71 -2.49 8.51
C GLY A 42 3.99 -3.25 9.81
N ARG A 43 4.69 -4.38 9.73
CA ARG A 43 5.11 -5.12 10.92
C ARG A 43 6.19 -4.36 11.70
N PRO A 44 6.23 -4.51 13.03
CA PRO A 44 7.25 -3.87 13.87
C PRO A 44 8.68 -4.34 13.55
N SER A 45 8.84 -5.55 13.01
CA SER A 45 10.12 -6.10 12.57
C SER A 45 10.76 -5.35 11.40
N TYR A 46 9.98 -4.57 10.65
CA TYR A 46 10.45 -3.79 9.51
C TYR A 46 10.34 -2.29 9.77
N PRO A 47 11.40 -1.49 9.52
CA PRO A 47 11.32 -0.04 9.68
C PRO A 47 10.28 0.56 8.73
N ALA A 48 9.50 1.53 9.21
CA ALA A 48 8.40 2.11 8.45
C ALA A 48 8.86 2.74 7.12
N GLN A 49 10.06 3.34 7.09
CA GLN A 49 10.64 3.90 5.88
C GLN A 49 10.96 2.82 4.84
N ILE A 50 11.46 1.66 5.26
CA ILE A 50 11.78 0.54 4.36
C ILE A 50 10.50 -0.02 3.76
N THR A 51 9.48 -0.24 4.59
CA THR A 51 8.15 -0.64 4.11
C THR A 51 7.58 0.38 3.14
N LYS A 52 7.70 1.69 3.44
CA LYS A 52 7.23 2.77 2.56
C LYS A 52 7.92 2.73 1.20
N ASN A 53 9.25 2.61 1.18
CA ASN A 53 10.03 2.55 -0.06
C ASN A 53 9.68 1.32 -0.89
N TYR A 54 9.59 0.15 -0.25
CA TYR A 54 9.19 -1.08 -0.93
C TYR A 54 7.81 -0.97 -1.59
N ILE A 55 6.81 -0.44 -0.85
CA ILE A 55 5.46 -0.24 -1.39
C ILE A 55 5.46 0.86 -2.46
N ALA A 56 6.35 1.84 -2.36
CA ALA A 56 6.54 2.80 -3.43
C ALA A 56 7.01 2.07 -4.70
N ASP A 57 8.14 1.38 -4.69
CA ASP A 57 8.62 0.67 -5.88
C ASP A 57 7.58 -0.32 -6.44
N LEU A 58 6.94 -1.11 -5.56
CA LEU A 58 5.90 -2.08 -5.95
C LEU A 58 4.75 -1.45 -6.73
N LEU A 59 4.37 -0.22 -6.42
CA LEU A 59 3.22 0.46 -7.01
C LEU A 59 3.62 1.53 -8.05
N ALA A 60 4.91 1.76 -8.27
CA ALA A 60 5.41 2.81 -9.16
C ALA A 60 4.91 2.66 -10.59
N GLU A 61 4.89 1.43 -11.10
CA GLU A 61 4.43 1.12 -12.46
C GLU A 61 2.90 1.19 -12.61
N LEU A 62 2.16 0.91 -11.53
CA LEU A 62 0.71 0.87 -11.55
C LEU A 62 0.10 2.27 -11.39
N VAL A 63 0.61 3.02 -10.41
CA VAL A 63 0.11 4.35 -10.09
C VAL A 63 1.25 5.26 -9.60
N PRO A 64 1.94 5.99 -10.50
CA PRO A 64 3.11 6.80 -10.16
C PRO A 64 2.78 7.92 -9.16
N ALA A 65 1.62 8.56 -9.29
CA ALA A 65 1.13 9.55 -8.33
C ALA A 65 0.26 8.87 -7.26
N ARG A 66 0.81 8.64 -6.06
CA ARG A 66 0.16 7.97 -4.93
C ARG A 66 0.66 8.53 -3.61
N GLU A 67 -0.22 8.58 -2.61
CA GLU A 67 0.19 8.85 -1.23
C GLU A 67 0.36 7.51 -0.50
N ILE A 68 1.50 7.31 0.17
CA ILE A 68 1.76 6.09 0.95
C ILE A 68 1.92 6.46 2.42
N VAL A 69 1.03 5.91 3.24
CA VAL A 69 1.03 6.05 4.69
C VAL A 69 1.34 4.70 5.30
N VAL A 70 2.42 4.63 6.09
CA VAL A 70 2.76 3.42 6.84
C VAL A 70 2.32 3.62 8.28
N THR A 71 1.35 2.84 8.71
CA THR A 71 0.93 2.75 10.11
C THR A 71 1.59 1.54 10.75
N ARG A 72 1.65 1.54 12.09
CA ARG A 72 2.06 0.39 12.87
C ARG A 72 0.85 -0.18 13.59
N PRO A 73 0.79 -1.50 13.80
CA PRO A 73 -0.16 -2.06 14.75
C PRO A 73 0.10 -1.40 16.10
N SER A 74 -0.90 -0.73 16.65
CA SER A 74 -0.84 -0.34 18.06
C SER A 74 -0.83 -1.65 18.85
N ARG A 75 0.28 -1.98 19.51
CA ARG A 75 0.30 -3.07 20.49
C ARG A 75 -0.78 -2.73 21.53
N ALA A 76 -1.89 -3.47 21.51
CA ALA A 76 -2.81 -3.59 22.64
C ALA A 76 -2.23 -4.58 23.64
#